data_AF-A0A3D5RYJ3-F1
#
_entry.id   AF-A0A3D5RYJ3-F1
#
_cell.length_a   1.000
_cell.length_b   1.000
_cell.length_c   1.000
_cell.angle_alpha   90.00
_cell.angle_beta   90.00
_cell.angle_gamma   90.00
#
_symmetry.space_group_name_H-M   'P 1'
#
loop_
_entity.id
_entity.type
_entity.pdbx_description
1 polymer ?
#
loop_
_entity_poly.entity_id
_entity_poly.type
_entity_poly.pdbx_seq_one_letter_code
_entity_poly.pdbx_strand_id
1 'polypeptide(L)' 'MNYQEFLEIRSDKRFGKPCLKGTRISVYDVLNWLSNGMSREDIKSDFEEITDSMIDACLAYAADKERRLITVQ' A
#
# COMPACT_ATOMS: atom_id res chain seq x y z
N MET A 1 -5.98 -11.19 -5.78
CA MET A 1 -4.88 -10.88 -4.84
C MET A 1 -5.45 -10.75 -3.45
N ASN A 2 -4.92 -11.47 -2.46
CA ASN A 2 -5.28 -11.29 -1.05
C ASN A 2 -4.33 -10.28 -0.40
N TYR A 3 -4.65 -8.98 -0.49
CA TYR A 3 -3.75 -7.93 0.01
C TYR A 3 -3.55 -7.97 1.53
N GLN A 4 -4.41 -8.67 2.30
CA GLN A 4 -4.31 -8.81 3.76
C GLN A 4 -3.07 -9.63 4.18
N GLU A 5 -2.49 -10.39 3.26
CA GLU A 5 -1.23 -11.10 3.49
C GLU A 5 -0.04 -10.14 3.58
N PHE A 6 -0.12 -8.99 2.90
CA PHE A 6 0.98 -8.02 2.77
C PHE A 6 0.76 -6.73 3.57
N LEU A 7 -0.48 -6.42 3.93
CA LEU A 7 -0.86 -5.22 4.66
C LEU A 7 -1.25 -5.53 6.11
N GLU A 8 -0.93 -4.59 7.01
CA GLU A 8 -1.44 -4.54 8.36
C GLU A 8 -2.03 -3.18 8.68
N ILE A 9 -3.08 -3.18 9.51
CA ILE A 9 -3.68 -1.98 10.08
C ILE A 9 -3.56 -2.11 11.59
N ARG A 10 -2.80 -1.22 12.22
CA ARG A 10 -2.63 -1.21 13.67
C ARG A 10 -2.82 0.19 14.21
N SER A 11 -3.60 0.34 15.29
CA SER A 11 -3.90 1.63 15.90
C SER A 11 -2.64 2.35 16.42
N ASP A 12 -1.65 1.60 16.89
CA ASP A 12 -0.36 2.08 17.39
C ASP A 12 0.66 2.43 16.29
N LYS A 13 0.32 2.17 15.02
CA LYS A 13 1.21 2.36 13.87
C LYS A 13 0.58 3.31 12.85
N ARG A 14 1.30 4.41 12.54
CA ARG A 14 0.86 5.40 11.52
C ARG A 14 -0.61 5.84 11.69
N PHE A 15 -1.08 5.97 12.94
CA PHE A 15 -2.45 6.38 13.27
C PHE A 15 -3.53 5.47 12.63
N GLY A 16 -3.32 4.15 12.59
CA GLY A 16 -4.28 3.22 12.01
C GLY A 16 -4.32 3.21 10.48
N LYS A 17 -3.33 3.83 9.81
CA LYS A 17 -3.23 3.74 8.35
C LYS A 17 -2.79 2.32 7.93
N PRO A 18 -3.33 1.77 6.83
CA PRO A 18 -2.85 0.52 6.26
C PRO A 18 -1.39 0.67 5.83
N CYS A 19 -0.53 -0.22 6.34
CA CYS A 19 0.90 -0.25 6.08
C CYS A 19 1.34 -1.61 5.56
N LEU A 20 2.43 -1.65 4.81
CA LEU A 20 3.12 -2.87 4.46
C LEU A 20 3.59 -3.58 5.75
N LYS A 21 3.38 -4.89 5.85
CA LYS A 21 3.83 -5.69 7.00
C LYS A 21 5.33 -5.58 7.17
N GLY A 22 5.77 -5.46 8.41
CA GLY A 22 7.20 -5.32 8.73
C GLY A 22 7.79 -3.92 8.50
N THR A 23 7.08 -3.00 7.83
CA THR A 23 7.62 -1.66 7.51
C THR A 23 6.72 -0.55 8.01
N ARG A 24 7.21 0.68 8.17
CA ARG A 24 6.34 1.84 8.46
C ARG A 24 5.78 2.47 7.19
N ILE A 25 5.90 1.85 6.02
CA ILE A 25 5.47 2.40 4.73
C ILE A 25 3.97 2.12 4.56
N SER A 26 3.21 3.19 4.39
CA SER A 26 1.76 3.15 4.22
C SER A 26 1.36 2.92 2.77
N VAL A 27 0.14 2.41 2.55
CA VAL A 27 -0.44 2.32 1.20
C VAL A 27 -0.42 3.69 0.50
N TYR A 28 -0.65 4.77 1.26
CA TYR A 28 -0.58 6.13 0.72
C TYR A 28 0.80 6.47 0.18
N ASP A 29 1.89 6.10 0.88
CA ASP A 29 3.23 6.44 0.42
C ASP A 29 3.52 5.79 -0.94
N VAL A 30 3.20 4.49 -1.07
CA VAL A 30 3.38 3.75 -2.33
C VAL A 30 2.58 4.37 -3.47
N LEU A 31 1.30 4.68 -3.25
CA LEU A 31 0.47 5.34 -4.26
C LEU A 31 0.98 6.74 -4.60
N ASN A 32 1.44 7.49 -3.61
CA ASN A 32 2.00 8.82 -3.80
C ASN A 32 3.26 8.76 -4.67
N TRP A 33 4.19 7.84 -4.41
CA TRP A 33 5.38 7.64 -5.23
C TRP A 33 5.03 7.29 -6.69
N LEU A 34 4.15 6.31 -6.88
CA LEU A 34 3.70 5.92 -8.21
C LEU A 34 3.02 7.10 -8.95
N SER A 35 2.18 7.88 -8.25
CA SER A 35 1.51 9.05 -8.84
C SER A 35 2.47 10.19 -9.20
N ASN A 36 3.62 10.27 -8.52
CA ASN A 36 4.69 11.22 -8.83
C ASN A 36 5.67 10.68 -9.89
N GLY A 37 5.36 9.53 -10.50
CA GLY A 37 6.12 8.97 -11.62
C GLY A 37 7.29 8.06 -11.23
N MET A 38 7.45 7.69 -9.96
CA MET A 38 8.44 6.67 -9.59
C MET A 38 8.05 5.30 -10.17
N SER A 39 9.01 4.59 -10.74
CA SER A 39 8.82 3.21 -11.19
C SER A 39 8.83 2.24 -10.00
N ARG A 40 8.41 0.99 -10.25
CA ARG A 40 8.50 -0.07 -9.24
C ARG A 40 9.95 -0.37 -8.89
N GLU A 41 10.82 -0.31 -9.89
CA GLU A 41 12.26 -0.50 -9.76
C GLU A 41 12.89 0.58 -8.87
N ASP A 42 12.52 1.85 -9.05
CA ASP A 42 12.98 2.95 -8.19
C ASP A 42 12.57 2.72 -6.74
N ILE A 43 11.29 2.39 -6.50
CA ILE A 43 10.76 2.13 -5.16
C ILE A 43 11.51 0.97 -4.48
N LYS A 44 11.76 -0.13 -5.20
CA LYS A 44 12.50 -1.28 -4.66
C LYS A 44 13.98 -0.99 -4.47
N SER A 45 14.56 -0.10 -5.27
CA SER A 45 15.95 0.35 -5.11
C SER A 45 16.11 1.21 -3.85
N ASP A 46 15.12 2.04 -3.53
CA ASP A 46 15.13 2.87 -2.32
C ASP A 46 14.77 2.07 -1.06
N PHE A 47 13.97 1.01 -1.21
CA PHE A 47 13.46 0.17 -0.13
C PHE A 47 13.56 -1.31 -0.50
N GLU A 48 14.70 -1.94 -0.22
CA GLU A 48 14.99 -3.33 -0.56
C GLU A 48 14.00 -4.34 0.05
N GLU A 49 13.32 -3.98 1.14
CA GLU A 49 12.29 -4.81 1.75
C GLU A 49 10.96 -4.83 0.98
N ILE A 50 10.77 -3.93 0.01
CA ILE A 50 9.57 -3.87 -0.82
C ILE A 50 9.68 -4.87 -1.96
N THR A 51 8.58 -5.60 -2.19
CA THR A 51 8.45 -6.53 -3.32
C THR A 51 7.34 -6.10 -4.26
N ASP A 52 7.33 -6.63 -5.49
CA ASP A 52 6.24 -6.34 -6.44
C ASP A 52 4.87 -6.75 -5.89
N SER A 53 4.78 -7.88 -5.19
CA SER A 53 3.55 -8.34 -4.53
C SER A 53 3.05 -7.35 -3.46
N MET A 54 3.96 -6.67 -2.76
CA MET A 54 3.61 -5.62 -1.81
C MET A 54 3.05 -4.38 -2.50
N ILE A 55 3.64 -3.98 -3.63
CA ILE A 55 3.13 -2.88 -4.46
C ILE A 55 1.73 -3.24 -5.00
N ASP A 56 1.56 -4.46 -5.53
CA ASP A 56 0.28 -4.96 -6.02
C ASP A 56 -0.78 -5.01 -4.91
N ALA A 57 -0.39 -5.38 -3.68
CA ALA A 57 -1.27 -5.34 -2.53
C ALA A 57 -1.76 -3.92 -2.21
N CYS A 58 -0.88 -2.91 -2.32
CA CYS A 58 -1.26 -1.51 -2.13
C CYS A 58 -2.28 -1.05 -3.19
N LEU A 59 -2.05 -1.40 -4.46
CA LEU A 59 -2.97 -1.09 -5.57
C LEU A 59 -4.32 -1.80 -5.41
N ALA A 60 -4.30 -3.09 -5.07
CA ALA A 60 -5.51 -3.88 -4.84
C ALA A 60 -6.33 -3.34 -3.66
N TYR A 61 -5.68 -2.97 -2.55
CA TYR A 61 -6.34 -2.32 -1.42
C TYR A 61 -7.00 -1.00 -1.82
N ALA A 62 -6.31 -0.18 -2.62
CA ALA A 62 -6.82 1.11 -3.08
C ALA A 62 -8.07 0.94 -3.95
N ALA A 63 -8.03 0.04 -4.94
CA ALA A 63 -9.16 -0.25 -5.81
C ALA A 63 -10.38 -0.78 -5.05
N ASP A 64 -10.16 -1.68 -4.09
CA ASP A 64 -11.22 -2.23 -3.26
C ASP A 64 -11.81 -1.20 -2.28
N LYS A 65 -10.96 -0.31 -1.72
CA LYS A 65 -11.40 0.83 -0.91
C LYS A 65 -12.27 1.80 -1.74
N GLU A 66 -11.84 2.15 -2.93
CA GLU A 66 -12.60 3.03 -3.85
C GLU A 66 -13.96 2.42 -4.19
N ARG A 67 -13.97 1.14 -4.56
CA ARG A 67 -15.22 0.39 -4.83
C ARG A 67 -16.19 0.44 -3.66
N ARG A 68 -15.70 0.27 -2.42
CA ARG A 68 -16.56 0.33 -1.22
C ARG A 68 -17.14 1.71 -0.96
N LEU A 69 -16.39 2.78 -1.26
CA LEU A 69 -16.88 4.15 -1.08
C LEU A 69 -18.08 4.44 -1.99
N ILE A 70 -18.08 3.89 -3.21
CA ILE A 70 -19.17 4.04 -4.18
C ILE A 70 -20.45 3.33 -3.73
N THR A 71 -20.35 2.21 -2.99
CA THR A 71 -21.51 1.42 -2.53
C THR A 71 -22.24 2.03 -1.32
N VAL A 72 -21.70 3.08 -0.69
CA VAL A 72 -22.30 3.73 0.50
C VAL A 72 -23.05 5.02 0.12
N GLN A 73 -23.47 5.16 -1.13
CA GLN A 73 -24.35 6.24 -1.61
C GLN A 73 -25.75 5.73 -1.94
#